data_AF-A0A1M2YTZ0-F1
#
_entry.id   AF-A0A1M2YTZ0-F1
#
_cell.length_a   1.000
_cell.length_b   1.000
_cell.length_c   1.000
_cell.angle_alpha   90.00
_cell.angle_beta   90.00
_cell.angle_gamma   90.00
#
_symmetry.space_group_name_H-M   'P 1'
#
loop_
_entity.id
_entity.type
_entity.pdbx_description
1 polymer ?
#
loop_
_entity_poly.entity_id
_entity_poly.type
_entity_poly.pdbx_seq_one_letter_code
_entity_poly.pdbx_strand_id
1 'polypeptide(L)' 'MFPRPANTVDTAETSRVIRREIGTEANARFLRRMPMFRTDHDVPDEMRDLLARLERAERAHSR' A
#
# COMPACT_ATOMS: atom_id res chain seq x y z
N MET A 1 -37.69 -0.65 -21.39
CA MET A 1 -36.25 -0.45 -21.13
C MET A 1 -36.03 -0.63 -19.64
N PHE A 2 -35.47 -1.77 -19.22
CA PHE A 2 -35.19 -2.02 -17.81
C PHE A 2 -33.94 -1.24 -17.39
N PRO A 3 -33.90 -0.63 -16.20
CA PRO A 3 -32.70 0.04 -15.72
C PRO A 3 -31.58 -1.00 -15.62
N ARG A 4 -30.43 -0.69 -16.22
CA ARG A 4 -29.19 -1.45 -16.04
C ARG A 4 -28.93 -1.52 -14.54
N PRO A 5 -28.81 -2.71 -13.91
CA PRO A 5 -28.52 -2.77 -12.49
C PRO A 5 -27.23 -2.01 -12.26
N ALA A 6 -27.27 -1.06 -11.32
CA ALA A 6 -26.06 -0.45 -10.81
C ALA A 6 -25.17 -1.61 -10.37
N ASN A 7 -24.03 -1.79 -11.04
CA ASN A 7 -23.01 -2.71 -10.58
C ASN A 7 -22.51 -2.12 -9.27
N THR A 8 -23.16 -2.48 -8.16
CA THR A 8 -22.69 -2.17 -6.82
C THR A 8 -21.45 -3.02 -6.64
N VAL A 9 -20.33 -2.50 -7.15
CA VAL A 9 -19.03 -3.11 -7.02
C VAL A 9 -18.84 -3.31 -5.53
N ASP A 10 -18.87 -4.57 -5.09
CA ASP A 10 -18.49 -4.91 -3.72
C ASP A 10 -17.02 -4.52 -3.60
N THR A 11 -16.79 -3.41 -2.91
CA THR A 11 -15.47 -2.81 -2.73
C THR A 11 -14.55 -3.73 -1.93
N ALA A 12 -15.11 -4.55 -1.03
CA ALA A 12 -14.34 -5.51 -0.25
C ALA A 12 -13.92 -6.71 -1.11
N GLU A 13 -14.83 -7.25 -1.92
CA GLU A 13 -14.50 -8.31 -2.88
C GLU A 13 -13.49 -7.82 -3.92
N THR A 14 -13.72 -6.63 -4.47
CA THR A 14 -12.83 -6.01 -5.45
C THR A 14 -11.44 -5.75 -4.88
N SER A 15 -11.36 -5.25 -3.64
CA SER A 15 -10.09 -5.08 -2.94
C SER A 15 -9.34 -6.40 -2.76
N ARG A 16 -10.04 -7.49 -2.39
CA ARG A 16 -9.41 -8.82 -2.28
C ARG A 16 -8.86 -9.31 -3.61
N VAL A 17 -9.64 -9.17 -4.68
CA VAL A 17 -9.22 -9.59 -6.03
C VAL A 17 -8.01 -8.78 -6.48
N ILE A 18 -8.04 -7.46 -6.34
CA ILE A 18 -6.92 -6.58 -6.69
C ILE A 18 -5.66 -7.00 -5.92
N ARG A 19 -5.77 -7.24 -4.61
CA ARG A 19 -4.63 -7.64 -3.77
C ARG A 19 -4.05 -8.99 -4.20
N ARG A 20 -4.90 -9.95 -4.55
CA ARG A 20 -4.49 -11.25 -5.09
C ARG A 20 -3.74 -11.08 -6.41
N GLU A 21 -4.29 -10.32 -7.34
CA GLU A 21 -3.70 -10.13 -8.67
C GLU A 21 -2.36 -9.40 -8.60
N ILE A 22 -2.26 -8.34 -7.80
CA ILE A 22 -1.00 -7.61 -7.56
C ILE A 22 0.08 -8.54 -6.98
N GLY A 23 -0.32 -9.48 -6.11
CA GLY A 23 0.59 -10.42 -5.45
C GLY A 23 1.07 -11.59 -6.32
N THR A 24 0.51 -11.78 -7.52
CA THR A 24 1.01 -12.82 -8.45
C THR A 24 2.44 -12.52 -8.88
N GLU A 25 3.26 -13.54 -9.11
CA GLU A 25 4.67 -13.34 -9.45
C GLU A 25 4.86 -12.53 -10.75
N ALA A 26 4.01 -12.76 -11.74
CA ALA A 26 4.01 -12.04 -13.00
C ALA A 26 3.75 -10.53 -12.80
N ASN A 27 2.71 -10.18 -12.05
CA ASN A 27 2.38 -8.78 -11.79
C ASN A 27 3.39 -8.13 -10.84
N ALA A 28 3.86 -8.84 -9.81
CA ALA A 28 4.90 -8.33 -8.93
C ALA A 28 6.19 -7.99 -9.70
N ARG A 29 6.62 -8.86 -10.63
CA ARG A 29 7.79 -8.63 -11.49
C ARG A 29 7.57 -7.46 -12.46
N PHE A 30 6.36 -7.33 -12.99
CA PHE A 30 5.99 -6.19 -13.83
C PHE A 30 6.01 -4.87 -13.06
N LEU A 31 5.33 -4.81 -11.91
CA LEU A 31 5.23 -3.61 -11.07
C LEU A 31 6.59 -3.17 -10.54
N ARG A 32 7.46 -4.09 -10.09
CA ARG A 32 8.83 -3.76 -9.63
C ARG A 32 9.69 -3.04 -10.68
N ARG A 33 9.41 -3.24 -11.98
CA ARG A 33 10.13 -2.55 -13.05
C ARG A 33 9.60 -1.13 -13.30
N MET A 34 8.37 -0.85 -12.87
CA MET A 34 7.67 0.40 -13.10
C MET A 34 8.16 1.49 -12.13
N PRO A 35 8.59 2.68 -12.61
CA PRO A 35 9.25 3.69 -11.78
C PRO A 35 8.48 4.09 -10.51
N MET A 36 7.17 4.26 -10.61
CA MET A 36 6.29 4.64 -9.50
C MET A 36 6.08 3.56 -8.43
N PHE A 37 6.46 2.31 -8.72
CA PHE A 37 6.40 1.17 -7.80
C PHE A 37 7.78 0.66 -7.40
N ARG A 38 8.85 1.34 -7.85
CA ARG A 38 10.18 1.06 -7.32
C ARG A 38 10.20 1.53 -5.88
N THR A 39 10.77 0.70 -5.01
CA THR A 39 11.11 1.13 -3.66
C THR A 39 12.13 2.25 -3.83
N ASP A 40 11.72 3.47 -3.49
CA ASP A 40 12.64 4.59 -3.40
C ASP A 40 13.69 4.23 -2.35
N HIS A 41 14.97 4.38 -2.69
CA HIS A 41 16.07 4.00 -1.80
C HIS A 41 16.18 4.94 -0.60
N ASP A 42 15.68 6.18 -0.74
CA ASP A 42 15.79 7.22 0.28
C ASP A 42 14.59 7.20 1.26
N VAL A 43 13.42 6.74 0.82
CA VAL A 43 12.22 6.56 1.68
C VAL A 43 12.49 5.68 2.92
N PRO A 44 13.24 4.56 2.84
CA PRO A 44 13.65 3.79 4.01
C PRO A 44 14.38 4.61 5.07
N ASP A 45 15.22 5.58 4.68
CA ASP A 45 15.94 6.44 5.63
C ASP A 45 15.02 7.46 6.28
N GLU A 46 14.16 8.12 5.51
CA GLU A 46 13.16 9.05 6.06
C GLU A 46 12.21 8.36 7.04
N MET A 47 11.77 7.14 6.72
CA MET A 47 10.95 6.34 7.63
C MET A 47 11.69 5.95 8.91
N ARG A 48 12.98 5.59 8.81
CA ARG A 48 13.82 5.31 10.00
C ARG A 48 13.93 6.52 10.91
N ASP A 49 14.15 7.71 10.34
CA ASP A 49 14.24 8.95 11.10
C ASP A 49 12.92 9.33 11.78
N LEU A 50 11.80 9.15 11.09
CA LEU A 50 10.48 9.37 11.67
C LEU A 50 10.21 8.40 12.83
N LEU A 51 10.55 7.12 12.69
CA LEU A 51 10.42 6.14 13.76
C LEU A 51 11.31 6.47 14.96
N ALA A 52 12.55 6.89 14.74
CA ALA A 52 13.45 7.31 15.81
C ALA A 52 12.97 8.59 16.53
N ARG A 53 12.28 9.49 15.82
CA ARG A 53 11.62 10.66 16.43
C ARG A 53 10.42 10.24 17.28
N LEU A 54 9.61 9.29 16.78
CA LEU A 54 8.46 8.77 17.50
C LEU A 54 8.89 8.08 18.80
N GLU A 55 9.89 7.21 18.75
CA GLU A 55 10.41 6.51 19.92
C GLU A 55 10.93 7.48 21.00
N ARG A 56 11.61 8.56 20.60
CA ARG A 56 12.05 9.61 21.54
C ARG A 56 10.88 10.31 22.22
N ALA A 57 9.81 10.61 21.47
CA ALA A 57 8.62 11.24 22.01
C ALA A 57 7.89 10.33 23.00
N GLU A 58 7.74 9.03 22.68
CA GLU A 58 7.12 8.04 23.56
C GLU A 58 7.90 7.88 24.88
N ARG A 59 9.24 7.83 24.82
CA ARG A 59 10.09 7.77 26.01
C ARG A 59 10.00 9.04 26.87
N ALA A 60 9.84 10.20 26.24
CA ALA A 60 9.68 11.47 26.94
C ALA A 60 8.29 11.61 27.59
N HIS A 61 7.26 11.03 26.98
CA HIS A 61 5.89 11.06 27.50
C HIS A 61 5.62 10.01 28.58
N SER A 62 6.42 8.93 28.63
CA SER A 62 6.27 7.84 29.60
C SER A 62 7.05 8.06 30.92
N ARG A 63 7.54 9.27 31.15
CA ARG A 63 8.25 9.71 32.37
C ARG A 63 7.41 10.72 33.14
#